data_AF-A0ABD0RSL6-F1
#
_entry.id   AF-A0ABD0RSL6-F1
#
_cell.length_a   1.000
_cell.length_b   1.000
_cell.length_c   1.000
_cell.angle_alpha   90.00
_cell.angle_beta   90.00
_cell.angle_gamma   90.00
#
_symmetry.space_group_name_H-M   'P 1'
#
loop_
_entity.id
_entity.type
_entity.pdbx_description
1 polymer ?
#
loop_
_entity_poly.entity_id
_entity_poly.type
_entity_poly.pdbx_seq_one_letter_code
_entity_poly.pdbx_strand_id
1 'polypeptide(L)' 'TGESGKSTFIKQMRIIHGAGYTDEDKRGFTKLVYQNIYTSMQAMIRATETLKIGYKYEQNK' A
#
# COMPACT_ATOMS: atom_id res chain seq x y z
N THR A 1 10.33 -15.51 -1.75
CA THR A 1 9.23 -14.94 -0.95
C THR A 1 9.59 -13.52 -0.53
N GLY A 2 8.94 -12.50 -1.13
CA GLY A 2 9.30 -11.08 -0.99
C GLY A 2 8.52 -10.29 0.05
N GLU A 3 7.53 -10.89 0.72
CA GLU A 3 6.55 -10.19 1.57
C GLU A 3 6.65 -10.54 3.06
N SER A 4 7.74 -11.16 3.50
CA SER A 4 7.97 -11.57 4.90
C SER A 4 8.26 -10.42 5.87
N GLY A 5 8.15 -9.16 5.42
CA GLY A 5 8.35 -7.98 6.27
C GLY A 5 9.80 -7.58 6.51
N LYS A 6 10.79 -8.16 5.80
CA LYS A 6 12.21 -7.80 5.96
C LYS A 6 12.47 -6.30 5.76
N SER A 7 11.86 -5.68 4.75
CA SER A 7 11.96 -4.24 4.53
C SER A 7 11.37 -3.43 5.69
N THR A 8 10.29 -3.93 6.31
CA THR A 8 9.70 -3.32 7.50
C THR A 8 10.67 -3.39 8.69
N PHE A 9 11.32 -4.54 8.91
CA PHE A 9 12.35 -4.68 9.94
C PHE A 9 13.51 -3.68 9.75
N ILE A 10 14.01 -3.53 8.52
CA ILE A 10 15.07 -2.55 8.21
C ILE A 10 14.61 -1.11 8.46
N LYS A 11 13.35 -0.76 8.10
CA LYS A 11 12.78 0.56 8.42
C LYS A 11 12.75 0.82 9.93
N GLN A 12 12.37 -0.18 10.73
CA GLN A 12 12.39 -0.09 12.19
C GLN A 12 13.80 0.08 12.75
N MET A 13 14.80 -0.62 12.20
CA MET A 13 16.19 -0.44 12.59
C MET A 13 16.69 0.99 12.32
N ARG A 14 16.32 1.60 11.19
CA ARG A 14 16.62 3.01 10.89
C ARG A 14 15.95 3.99 11.86
N ILE A 15 14.75 3.65 12.36
CA ILE A 15 14.02 4.46 13.35
C ILE A 15 14.66 4.37 14.73
N ILE A 16 14.97 3.16 15.21
CA ILE A 16 15.42 2.92 16.60
C ILE A 16 16.92 3.19 16.76
N HIS A 17 17.73 2.83 15.76
CA HIS A 17 19.20 2.84 15.86
C HIS A 17 19.89 3.70 14.78
N GLY A 18 19.11 4.35 13.91
CA GLY A 18 19.63 5.17 12.80
C GLY A 18 19.17 6.62 12.88
N ALA A 19 19.30 7.34 11.77
CA ALA A 19 18.93 8.76 11.67
C ALA A 19 17.40 9.01 11.60
N GLY A 20 16.56 7.97 11.71
CA GLY A 20 15.13 8.09 11.48
C GLY A 20 14.79 8.53 10.06
N TYR A 21 13.61 9.17 9.90
CA TYR A 21 13.11 9.70 8.64
C TYR A 21 12.77 11.17 8.80
N THR A 22 13.43 12.01 8.00
CA THR A 22 13.13 13.44 7.90
C THR A 22 11.77 13.67 7.24
N ASP A 23 11.25 14.89 7.31
CA ASP A 23 10.00 15.22 6.60
C ASP A 23 10.18 15.24 5.08
N GLU A 24 11.40 15.45 4.58
CA GLU A 24 11.71 15.26 3.17
C GLU A 24 11.70 13.78 2.78
N ASP A 25 12.30 12.89 3.58
CA ASP A 25 12.22 11.44 3.36
C ASP A 25 10.75 10.98 3.30
N LYS A 26 9.93 11.42 4.26
CA LYS A 26 8.49 11.09 4.33
C LYS A 26 7.75 11.57 3.09
N ARG A 27 7.99 12.81 2.65
CA ARG A 27 7.39 13.35 1.41
C ARG A 27 7.78 12.54 0.18
N GLY A 28 8.98 11.96 0.16
CA GLY A 28 9.42 11.01 -0.88
C GLY A 28 8.54 9.76 -1.00
N PHE A 29 7.89 9.32 0.09
CA PHE A 29 7.00 8.15 0.07
C PHE A 29 5.56 8.46 -0.37
N THR A 30 5.15 9.72 -0.47
CA THR A 30 3.77 10.11 -0.80
C THR A 30 3.26 9.44 -2.08
N LYS A 31 4.06 9.48 -3.15
CA LYS A 31 3.70 8.84 -4.43
C LYS A 31 3.49 7.34 -4.30
N LEU A 32 4.35 6.67 -3.53
CA LEU A 32 4.27 5.23 -3.28
C LEU A 32 3.00 4.88 -2.50
N VAL A 33 2.63 5.68 -1.50
CA VAL A 33 1.39 5.49 -0.72
C VAL A 33 0.16 5.58 -1.63
N TYR A 34 0.08 6.60 -2.48
CA TYR A 34 -1.04 6.73 -3.43
C TYR A 34 -1.09 5.58 -4.43
N GLN A 35 0.06 5.17 -4.96
CA GLN A 35 0.13 4.03 -5.86
C GLN A 35 -0.36 2.75 -5.19
N ASN A 36 0.04 2.49 -3.94
CA ASN A 36 -0.41 1.32 -3.20
C ASN A 36 -1.93 1.31 -3.01
N ILE A 37 -2.53 2.45 -2.62
CA ILE A 37 -3.99 2.58 -2.47
C ILE A 37 -4.69 2.27 -3.80
N TYR A 38 -4.21 2.87 -4.89
CA TYR A 38 -4.81 2.69 -6.21
C TYR A 38 -4.69 1.25 -6.70
N THR A 39 -3.51 0.64 -6.58
CA THR A 39 -3.27 -0.75 -6.98
C THR A 39 -4.11 -1.72 -6.15
N SER A 40 -4.22 -1.52 -4.83
CA SER A 40 -5.09 -2.34 -3.98
C SER A 40 -6.56 -2.20 -4.37
N MET A 41 -7.04 -0.98 -4.66
CA MET A 41 -8.42 -0.78 -5.11
C MET A 41 -8.69 -1.45 -6.46
N GLN A 42 -7.78 -1.30 -7.43
CA GLN A 42 -7.90 -1.98 -8.72
C GLN A 42 -7.91 -3.51 -8.58
N ALA A 43 -7.10 -4.06 -7.67
CA ALA A 43 -7.10 -5.49 -7.38
C ALA A 43 -8.46 -5.94 -6.81
N MET A 44 -9.04 -5.17 -5.89
CA MET A 44 -10.37 -5.46 -5.34
C MET A 44 -11.46 -5.38 -6.42
N ILE A 45 -11.45 -4.35 -7.27
CA ILE A 45 -12.41 -4.21 -8.39
C ILE A 45 -12.33 -5.44 -9.31
N ARG A 46 -11.13 -5.82 -9.77
CA ARG A 46 -10.96 -7.03 -10.60
C ARG A 46 -11.39 -8.31 -9.90
N ALA A 47 -11.20 -8.39 -8.58
CA ALA A 47 -11.65 -9.52 -7.79
C ALA A 47 -13.18 -9.62 -7.75
N THR A 48 -13.93 -8.50 -7.79
CA THR A 48 -15.40 -8.55 -7.85
C THR A 48 -15.90 -9.24 -9.10
N GLU A 49 -15.29 -8.97 -10.26
CA GLU A 49 -15.59 -9.65 -11.53
C GLU A 49 -15.22 -11.13 -11.48
N THR A 50 -14.01 -11.44 -10.98
CA THR A 50 -13.49 -12.80 -10.89
C THR A 50 -14.33 -13.69 -9.97
N LEU A 51 -14.73 -13.14 -8.82
CA LEU A 51 -15.50 -13.84 -7.79
C LEU A 51 -17.02 -13.71 -8.00
N LYS A 52 -17.46 -12.99 -9.04
CA LYS A 52 -18.87 -12.72 -9.37
C LYS A 52 -19.65 -12.08 -8.21
N ILE A 53 -19.01 -11.15 -7.50
CA ILE A 53 -19.62 -10.39 -6.41
C ILE A 53 -20.13 -9.07 -6.98
N GLY A 54 -21.46 -8.90 -7.04
CA GLY A 54 -22.07 -7.67 -7.54
C GLY A 54 -21.90 -6.48 -6.59
N TYR A 55 -21.85 -5.27 -7.15
CA TYR A 55 -21.90 -4.04 -6.37
C TYR A 55 -23.26 -3.88 -5.69
N LYS A 56 -23.27 -3.50 -4.41
CA LYS A 56 -24.50 -3.22 -3.66
C LYS A 56 -25.24 -1.99 -4.19
N TYR A 57 -24.49 -0.97 -4.63
CA TYR A 57 -25.03 0.29 -5.13
C TYR A 57 -24.64 0.47 -6.60
N GLU A 58 -25.62 0.79 -7.45
CA GLU A 58 -25.41 0.91 -8.90
C GLU A 58 -24.39 2.01 -9.25
N GLN A 59 -24.36 3.10 -8.48
CA GLN A 59 -23.43 4.23 -8.68
C GLN A 59 -21.94 3.88 -8.48
N ASN A 60 -21.65 2.69 -7.92
CA ASN A 60 -20.28 2.21 -7.68
C ASN A 60 -19.81 1.21 -8.74
N LYS A 61 -20.67 0.82 -9.69
CA LYS A 61 -20.22 0.15 -10.91
C LYS A 61 -19.42 1.15 -11.75
#